data_AF-A0A5N0E7E5-F1
#
_entry.id   AF-A0A5N0E7E5-F1
#
_cell.length_a   1.000
_cell.length_b   1.000
_cell.length_c   1.000
_cell.angle_alpha   90.00
_cell.angle_beta   90.00
_cell.angle_gamma   90.00
#
_symmetry.space_group_name_H-M   'P 1'
#
loop_
_entity.id
_entity.type
_entity.pdbx_description
1 polymer ?
#
loop_
_entity_poly.entity_id
_entity_poly.type
_entity_poly.pdbx_seq_one_letter_code
_entity_poly.pdbx_strand_id
1 'polypeptide(L)'
;MPRPPRPHIARLYPEVAAAGSLQAAMQAEFDHTGRSLTASLTNSPGWWDCAAIVGDDRRHVTTVLGSKERWFIMEFWERGVMMANGATTDLAVSAAAISHWQNGSRLRELQATAPFIRFSELTEAYEQGDPIETKWNLYRRTQAPHIDHDLIEAAYAQPRLRMLFPYTSHETLHLSRCTRFPFTHDLPAIIPRSDGTYQVISPRPRSPIGQATTPTDAVELLLNHLPDNCQPAADATAVELDNL
;
A
#
# COMPACT_ATOMS: atom_id res chain seq x y z
N MET A 1 27.64 -3.92 -23.62
CA MET A 1 28.02 -4.81 -22.50
C MET A 1 27.10 -4.52 -21.33
N PRO A 2 26.61 -5.53 -20.60
CA PRO A 2 25.90 -5.30 -19.36
C PRO A 2 26.83 -4.53 -18.40
N ARG A 3 26.29 -3.50 -17.74
CA ARG A 3 27.04 -2.77 -16.72
C ARG A 3 27.30 -3.72 -15.53
N PRO A 4 28.50 -3.75 -14.93
CA PRO A 4 28.73 -4.55 -13.74
C PRO A 4 28.01 -3.96 -12.51
N PRO A 5 27.47 -4.77 -11.59
CA PRO A 5 26.82 -4.30 -10.36
C PRO A 5 27.71 -3.33 -9.58
N ARG A 6 27.09 -2.41 -8.84
CA ARG A 6 27.83 -1.46 -8.01
C ARG A 6 28.72 -2.20 -6.99
N PRO A 7 29.94 -1.71 -6.67
CA PRO A 7 30.89 -2.45 -5.84
C PRO A 7 30.38 -2.86 -4.45
N HIS A 8 29.56 -2.02 -3.82
CA HIS A 8 28.97 -2.33 -2.52
C HIS A 8 27.93 -3.47 -2.62
N ILE A 9 27.15 -3.52 -3.72
CA ILE A 9 26.26 -4.65 -4.01
C ILE A 9 27.07 -5.91 -4.24
N ALA A 10 28.10 -5.84 -5.08
CA ALA A 10 28.94 -7.01 -5.37
C ALA A 10 29.60 -7.61 -4.12
N ARG A 11 29.95 -6.78 -3.12
CA ARG A 11 30.51 -7.24 -1.84
C ARG A 11 29.48 -7.94 -0.94
N LEU A 12 28.24 -7.44 -0.90
CA LEU A 12 27.17 -7.97 -0.02
C LEU A 12 26.41 -9.15 -0.66
N TYR A 13 26.43 -9.23 -1.99
CA TYR A 13 25.66 -10.20 -2.78
C TYR A 13 26.54 -10.82 -3.88
N PRO A 14 27.42 -11.77 -3.53
CA PRO A 14 28.29 -12.44 -4.50
C PRO A 14 27.54 -13.10 -5.67
N GLU A 15 26.35 -13.64 -5.42
CA GLU A 15 25.48 -14.24 -6.42
C GLU A 15 24.94 -13.21 -7.43
N VAL A 16 24.62 -12.00 -6.95
CA VAL A 16 24.22 -10.88 -7.81
C VAL A 16 25.42 -10.37 -8.61
N ALA A 17 26.61 -10.37 -8.00
CA ALA A 17 27.85 -10.02 -8.68
C ALA A 17 28.14 -10.99 -9.84
N ALA A 18 27.98 -12.29 -9.60
CA ALA A 18 28.21 -13.34 -10.58
C ALA A 18 27.18 -13.32 -11.72
N ALA A 19 25.91 -13.10 -11.40
CA ALA A 19 24.82 -13.07 -12.38
C ALA A 19 24.72 -11.72 -13.13
N GLY A 20 25.29 -10.65 -12.58
CA GLY A 20 25.29 -9.31 -13.16
C GLY A 20 24.10 -8.42 -12.78
N SER A 21 23.05 -8.98 -12.15
CA SER A 21 21.93 -8.22 -11.58
C SER A 21 21.12 -9.08 -10.60
N LEU A 22 20.32 -8.45 -9.72
CA LEU A 22 19.35 -9.17 -8.90
C LEU A 22 18.34 -9.95 -9.77
N GLN A 23 17.88 -9.34 -10.86
CA GLN A 23 16.95 -10.00 -11.79
C GLN A 23 17.53 -11.30 -12.35
N ALA A 24 18.79 -11.29 -12.79
CA ALA A 24 19.45 -12.49 -13.32
C ALA A 24 19.73 -13.54 -12.23
N ALA A 25 20.16 -13.11 -11.03
CA ALA A 25 20.37 -14.02 -9.90
C ALA A 25 19.07 -14.71 -9.47
N MET A 26 17.97 -13.95 -9.40
CA MET A 26 16.65 -14.47 -9.07
C MET A 26 16.14 -15.44 -10.15
N GLN A 27 16.34 -15.12 -11.45
CA GLN A 27 15.97 -16.03 -12.53
C GLN A 27 16.73 -17.36 -12.44
N ALA A 28 18.04 -17.30 -12.20
CA ALA A 28 18.86 -18.50 -12.05
C ALA A 28 18.40 -19.38 -10.87
N GLU A 29 17.96 -18.78 -9.77
CA GLU A 29 17.41 -19.50 -8.61
C GLU A 29 16.06 -20.18 -8.95
N PHE A 30 15.18 -19.50 -9.70
CA PHE A 30 13.94 -20.12 -10.19
C PHE A 30 14.21 -21.30 -11.12
N ASP A 31 15.14 -21.13 -12.07
CA ASP A 31 15.50 -22.17 -13.02
C ASP A 31 16.11 -23.39 -12.32
N HIS A 32 17.01 -23.17 -11.35
CA HIS A 32 17.60 -24.23 -10.52
C HIS A 32 16.53 -25.01 -9.76
N THR A 33 15.58 -24.30 -9.12
CA THR A 33 14.55 -24.92 -8.29
C THR A 33 13.34 -25.43 -9.09
N GLY A 34 13.38 -25.36 -10.43
CA GLY A 34 12.30 -25.83 -11.31
C GLY A 34 11.01 -25.01 -11.21
N ARG A 35 11.09 -23.74 -10.79
CA ARG A 35 9.94 -22.85 -10.64
C ARG A 35 9.68 -22.12 -11.96
N SER A 36 8.49 -22.29 -12.53
CA SER A 36 8.11 -21.60 -13.78
C SER A 36 7.70 -20.15 -13.50
N LEU A 37 8.70 -19.30 -13.21
CA LEU A 37 8.54 -17.88 -12.92
C LEU A 37 9.56 -17.06 -13.73
N THR A 38 9.19 -15.81 -14.01
CA THR A 38 10.06 -14.88 -14.74
C THR A 38 10.37 -13.67 -13.87
N ALA A 39 11.66 -13.44 -13.64
CA ALA A 39 12.15 -12.22 -13.01
C ALA A 39 12.41 -11.14 -14.07
N SER A 40 11.86 -9.96 -13.84
CA SER A 40 12.01 -8.79 -14.70
C SER A 40 12.66 -7.62 -13.94
N LEU A 41 13.15 -6.62 -14.67
CA LEU A 41 13.61 -5.38 -14.07
C LEU A 41 12.41 -4.54 -13.62
N THR A 42 12.61 -3.75 -12.57
CA THR A 42 11.64 -2.72 -12.19
C THR A 42 11.68 -1.56 -13.19
N ASN A 43 10.63 -0.74 -13.20
CA ASN A 43 10.56 0.44 -14.08
C ASN A 43 11.54 1.56 -13.69
N SER A 44 12.24 1.45 -12.56
CA SER A 44 13.22 2.42 -12.07
C SER A 44 14.60 2.18 -12.70
N PRO A 45 15.05 2.98 -13.69
CA PRO A 45 16.24 2.66 -14.47
C PRO A 45 17.53 2.59 -13.63
N GLY A 46 17.58 3.31 -12.50
CA GLY A 46 18.72 3.32 -11.59
C GLY A 46 18.85 2.08 -10.70
N TRP A 47 17.86 1.18 -10.70
CA TRP A 47 17.81 0.01 -9.81
C TRP A 47 18.09 -1.31 -10.53
N TRP A 48 18.60 -1.24 -11.76
CA TRP A 48 18.84 -2.39 -12.64
C TRP A 48 19.70 -3.51 -12.01
N ASP A 49 20.61 -3.20 -11.08
CA ASP A 49 21.47 -4.19 -10.41
C ASP A 49 20.91 -4.68 -9.06
N CYS A 50 19.98 -3.94 -8.45
CA CYS A 50 19.58 -4.15 -7.06
C CYS A 50 18.08 -4.36 -6.87
N ALA A 51 17.28 -4.38 -7.93
CA ALA A 51 15.85 -4.61 -7.84
C ALA A 51 15.38 -5.61 -8.91
N ALA A 52 14.37 -6.39 -8.56
CA ALA A 52 13.67 -7.29 -9.46
C ALA A 52 12.17 -7.28 -9.14
N ILE A 53 11.36 -7.55 -10.16
CA ILE A 53 9.92 -7.77 -10.02
C ILE A 53 9.56 -9.13 -10.62
N VAL A 54 8.64 -9.84 -9.96
CA VAL A 54 8.14 -11.15 -10.41
C VAL A 54 6.62 -11.14 -10.32
N GLY A 55 5.93 -11.39 -11.43
CA GLY A 55 4.47 -11.38 -11.53
C GLY A 55 3.95 -10.39 -12.57
N ASP A 56 2.69 -10.00 -12.45
CA ASP A 56 1.99 -9.09 -13.35
C ASP A 56 1.34 -7.90 -12.62
N ASP A 57 0.59 -7.08 -13.35
CA ASP A 57 -0.09 -5.90 -12.82
C ASP A 57 -1.13 -6.25 -11.73
N ARG A 58 -1.67 -7.47 -11.76
CA ARG A 58 -2.63 -7.95 -10.76
C ARG A 58 -1.91 -8.46 -9.53
N ARG A 59 -0.83 -9.24 -9.65
CA ARG A 59 -0.16 -9.88 -8.51
C ARG A 59 1.33 -10.01 -8.77
N HIS A 60 2.13 -9.27 -8.00
CA HIS A 60 3.58 -9.27 -8.14
C HIS A 60 4.31 -9.18 -6.80
N VAL A 61 5.60 -9.46 -6.84
CA VAL A 61 6.53 -9.19 -5.73
C VAL A 61 7.63 -8.30 -6.26
N THR A 62 7.86 -7.18 -5.58
CA THR A 62 9.04 -6.35 -5.78
C THR A 62 10.08 -6.73 -4.75
N THR A 63 11.30 -7.02 -5.19
CA THR A 63 12.44 -7.31 -4.31
C THR A 63 13.54 -6.28 -4.54
N VAL A 64 14.06 -5.69 -3.47
CA VAL A 64 15.16 -4.71 -3.49
C VAL A 64 16.25 -5.13 -2.50
N LEU A 65 17.50 -4.91 -2.89
CA LEU A 65 18.65 -5.20 -2.03
C LEU A 65 18.90 -4.09 -0.99
N GLY A 66 19.19 -4.49 0.24
CA GLY A 66 19.76 -3.60 1.25
C GLY A 66 21.13 -3.08 0.83
N SER A 67 21.36 -1.78 0.94
CA SER A 67 22.59 -1.13 0.45
C SER A 67 23.74 -1.12 1.46
N LYS A 68 23.44 -1.31 2.75
CA LYS A 68 24.41 -1.30 3.86
C LYS A 68 24.68 -2.69 4.43
N GLU A 69 23.63 -3.49 4.46
CA GLU A 69 23.63 -4.86 4.97
C GLU A 69 22.91 -5.77 3.97
N ARG A 70 23.22 -7.06 4.05
CA ARG A 70 22.62 -8.07 3.20
C ARG A 70 21.16 -8.29 3.59
N TRP A 71 20.24 -7.86 2.74
CA TRP A 71 18.80 -8.06 2.85
C TRP A 71 18.16 -8.09 1.47
N PHE A 72 17.34 -9.11 1.20
CA PHE A 72 16.34 -9.12 0.14
C PHE A 72 15.04 -8.59 0.76
N ILE A 73 14.76 -7.32 0.53
CA ILE A 73 13.57 -6.63 1.04
C ILE A 73 12.47 -6.82 0.01
N MET A 74 11.36 -7.40 0.46
CA MET A 74 10.29 -7.91 -0.40
C MET A 74 8.99 -7.20 -0.08
N GLU A 75 8.27 -6.79 -1.11
CA GLU A 75 6.91 -6.26 -1.02
C GLU A 75 6.00 -7.10 -1.92
N PHE A 76 4.94 -7.65 -1.34
CA PHE A 76 3.97 -8.52 -2.01
C PHE A 76 2.73 -7.70 -2.33
N TRP A 77 2.43 -7.56 -3.61
CA TRP A 77 1.38 -6.69 -4.13
C TRP A 77 0.28 -7.51 -4.79
N GLU A 78 -0.97 -7.15 -4.51
CA GLU A 78 -2.14 -7.64 -5.26
C GLU A 78 -3.10 -6.48 -5.51
N ARG A 79 -3.52 -6.32 -6.78
CA ARG A 79 -4.53 -5.35 -7.22
C ARG A 79 -4.21 -3.91 -6.79
N GLY A 80 -2.93 -3.55 -6.64
CA GLY A 80 -2.50 -2.21 -6.19
C GLY A 80 -2.45 -2.02 -4.67
N VAL A 81 -2.63 -3.09 -3.89
CA VAL A 81 -2.47 -3.09 -2.43
C VAL A 81 -1.17 -3.84 -2.08
N MET A 82 -0.32 -3.25 -1.24
CA MET A 82 0.82 -3.96 -0.63
C MET A 82 0.28 -4.87 0.47
N MET A 83 0.02 -6.13 0.12
CA MET A 83 -0.61 -7.14 0.97
C MET A 83 0.31 -7.61 2.09
N ALA A 84 1.61 -7.69 1.83
CA ALA A 84 2.61 -8.13 2.78
C ALA A 84 3.97 -7.50 2.47
N ASN A 85 4.86 -7.51 3.45
CA ASN A 85 6.28 -7.25 3.25
C ASN A 85 7.13 -8.19 4.09
N GLY A 86 8.42 -8.24 3.81
CA GLY A 86 9.36 -9.00 4.62
C GLY A 86 10.79 -8.80 4.15
N ALA A 87 11.76 -9.23 4.94
CA ALA A 87 13.15 -9.27 4.52
C ALA A 87 13.82 -10.58 4.94
N THR A 88 14.70 -11.09 4.08
CA THR A 88 15.53 -12.26 4.35
C THR A 88 16.96 -12.01 3.88
N THR A 89 17.94 -12.71 4.41
CA THR A 89 19.34 -12.67 3.93
C THR A 89 19.63 -13.76 2.90
N ASP A 90 18.66 -14.60 2.57
CA ASP A 90 18.82 -15.78 1.72
C ASP A 90 17.99 -15.65 0.42
N LEU A 91 18.67 -15.75 -0.73
CA LEU A 91 18.04 -15.65 -2.05
C LEU A 91 17.06 -16.79 -2.30
N ALA A 92 17.39 -18.02 -1.91
CA ALA A 92 16.54 -19.19 -2.11
C ALA A 92 15.26 -19.08 -1.28
N VAL A 93 15.37 -18.56 -0.05
CA VAL A 93 14.20 -18.25 0.80
C VAL A 93 13.34 -17.15 0.18
N SER A 94 13.96 -16.12 -0.40
CA SER A 94 13.25 -15.07 -1.15
C SER A 94 12.50 -15.65 -2.35
N ALA A 95 13.17 -16.43 -3.19
CA ALA A 95 12.57 -17.09 -4.36
C ALA A 95 11.44 -18.04 -3.97
N ALA A 96 11.59 -18.78 -2.86
CA ALA A 96 10.54 -19.66 -2.35
C ALA A 96 9.28 -18.88 -1.95
N ALA A 97 9.43 -17.79 -1.19
CA ALA A 97 8.31 -16.95 -0.79
C ALA A 97 7.61 -16.30 -1.99
N ILE A 98 8.36 -15.83 -3.00
CA ILE A 98 7.77 -15.32 -4.26
C ILE A 98 6.92 -16.38 -4.92
N SER A 99 7.41 -17.61 -5.01
CA SER A 99 6.67 -18.68 -5.67
C SER A 99 5.44 -19.14 -4.91
N HIS A 100 5.47 -19.18 -3.57
CA HIS A 100 4.25 -19.41 -2.78
C HIS A 100 3.22 -18.31 -3.05
N TRP A 101 3.64 -17.04 -3.05
CA TRP A 101 2.76 -15.93 -3.38
C TRP A 101 2.18 -16.05 -4.80
N GLN A 102 3.00 -16.34 -5.80
CA GLN A 102 2.54 -16.44 -7.20
C GLN A 102 1.62 -17.65 -7.44
N ASN A 103 1.72 -18.69 -6.60
CA ASN A 103 0.82 -19.84 -6.62
C ASN A 103 -0.52 -19.58 -5.88
N GLY A 104 -0.79 -18.34 -5.47
CA GLY A 104 -2.07 -17.95 -4.88
C GLY A 104 -2.18 -18.11 -3.37
N SER A 105 -1.07 -18.33 -2.64
CA SER A 105 -1.11 -18.41 -1.17
C SER A 105 -1.75 -17.17 -0.55
N ARG A 106 -2.60 -17.40 0.46
CA ARG A 106 -3.16 -16.32 1.30
C ARG A 106 -2.13 -15.82 2.30
N LEU A 107 -2.37 -14.66 2.90
CA LEU A 107 -1.43 -14.00 3.82
C LEU A 107 -0.97 -14.91 4.97
N ARG A 108 -1.89 -15.64 5.62
CA ARG A 108 -1.55 -16.55 6.71
C ARG A 108 -0.75 -17.77 6.25
N GLU A 109 -1.05 -18.32 5.08
CA GLU A 109 -0.32 -19.45 4.49
C GLU A 109 1.10 -19.02 4.09
N LEU A 110 1.21 -17.83 3.49
CA LEU A 110 2.47 -17.22 3.12
C LEU A 110 3.36 -16.98 4.35
N GLN A 111 2.80 -16.43 5.44
CA GLN A 111 3.56 -16.25 6.69
C GLN A 111 3.94 -17.59 7.36
N ALA A 112 3.08 -18.60 7.31
CA ALA A 112 3.39 -19.91 7.89
C ALA A 112 4.59 -20.59 7.22
N THR A 113 4.74 -20.42 5.90
CA THR A 113 5.88 -20.94 5.13
C THR A 113 7.10 -20.03 5.17
N ALA A 114 6.91 -18.73 5.36
CA ALA A 114 7.96 -17.72 5.43
C ALA A 114 7.75 -16.79 6.65
N PRO A 115 8.23 -17.18 7.86
CA PRO A 115 7.96 -16.47 9.12
C PRO A 115 8.59 -15.08 9.24
N PHE A 116 9.35 -14.61 8.25
CA PHE A 116 9.82 -13.22 8.17
C PHE A 116 8.78 -12.27 7.55
N ILE A 117 7.74 -12.83 6.92
CA ILE A 117 6.68 -12.06 6.28
C ILE A 117 5.75 -11.46 7.33
N ARG A 118 5.40 -10.20 7.13
CA ARG A 118 4.51 -9.41 7.96
C ARG A 118 3.41 -8.83 7.07
N PHE A 119 2.22 -8.79 7.62
CA PHE A 119 1.05 -8.15 7.04
C PHE A 119 0.26 -7.49 8.17
N SER A 120 -0.64 -6.59 7.80
CA SER A 120 -1.46 -5.82 8.73
C SER A 120 -2.87 -6.40 8.84
N GLU A 121 -3.61 -5.98 9.87
CA GLU A 121 -5.05 -6.23 9.98
C GLU A 121 -5.81 -5.76 8.73
N LEU A 122 -5.43 -4.60 8.18
CA LEU A 122 -6.07 -4.05 6.98
C LEU A 122 -5.89 -4.95 5.75
N THR A 123 -4.68 -5.45 5.52
CA THR A 123 -4.36 -6.33 4.39
C THR A 123 -5.04 -7.69 4.50
N GLU A 124 -5.21 -8.20 5.72
CA GLU A 124 -6.04 -9.38 5.96
C GLU A 124 -7.52 -9.11 5.67
N ALA A 125 -8.03 -7.93 6.04
CA ALA A 125 -9.41 -7.55 5.73
C ALA A 125 -9.70 -7.45 4.23
N TYR A 126 -8.69 -7.13 3.39
CA TYR A 126 -8.82 -7.24 1.93
C TYR A 126 -9.06 -8.68 1.46
N GLU A 127 -8.44 -9.69 2.08
CA GLU A 127 -8.73 -11.10 1.76
C GLU A 127 -10.13 -11.52 2.22
N GLN A 128 -10.65 -10.88 3.27
CA GLN A 128 -11.96 -11.18 3.88
C GLN A 128 -13.12 -10.38 3.25
N GLY A 129 -12.82 -9.34 2.47
CA GLY A 129 -13.82 -8.48 1.83
C GLY A 129 -14.39 -7.37 2.72
N ASP A 130 -13.71 -7.00 3.82
CA ASP A 130 -14.14 -5.90 4.71
C ASP A 130 -13.04 -4.86 5.01
N PRO A 131 -12.38 -4.27 4.00
CA PRO A 131 -11.32 -3.29 4.24
C PRO A 131 -11.84 -1.94 4.76
N ILE A 132 -13.11 -1.59 4.53
CA ILE A 132 -13.66 -0.27 4.89
C ILE A 132 -13.88 -0.17 6.40
N GLU A 133 -14.65 -1.09 6.98
CA GLU A 133 -14.94 -1.08 8.41
C GLU A 133 -13.66 -1.34 9.22
N THR A 134 -12.77 -2.22 8.73
CA THR A 134 -11.45 -2.44 9.32
C THR A 134 -10.62 -1.16 9.35
N LYS A 135 -10.58 -0.40 8.24
CA LYS A 135 -9.81 0.85 8.18
C LYS A 135 -10.35 1.91 9.15
N TRP A 136 -11.68 2.04 9.24
CA TRP A 136 -12.31 2.91 10.25
C TRP A 136 -11.91 2.50 11.66
N ASN A 137 -12.05 1.23 12.01
CA ASN A 137 -11.71 0.74 13.34
C ASN A 137 -10.21 0.88 13.67
N LEU A 138 -9.33 0.78 12.69
CA LEU A 138 -7.92 1.09 12.86
C LEU A 138 -7.69 2.57 13.22
N TYR A 139 -8.40 3.50 12.57
CA TYR A 139 -8.30 4.92 12.94
C TYR A 139 -8.89 5.21 14.33
N ARG A 140 -9.98 4.54 14.71
CA ARG A 140 -10.61 4.72 16.02
C ARG A 140 -9.76 4.23 17.19
N ARG A 141 -8.88 3.25 16.94
CA ARG A 141 -8.02 2.62 17.97
C ARG A 141 -6.58 3.13 18.00
N THR A 142 -6.15 3.89 16.99
CA THR A 142 -4.75 4.30 16.89
C THR A 142 -4.35 5.21 18.05
N GLN A 143 -3.06 5.36 18.30
CA GLN A 143 -2.54 6.37 19.24
C GLN A 143 -1.61 7.35 18.52
N ALA A 144 -1.67 7.37 17.19
CA ALA A 144 -0.85 8.23 16.38
C ALA A 144 -1.19 9.72 16.66
N PRO A 145 -0.20 10.56 17.02
CA PRO A 145 -0.46 11.92 17.48
C PRO A 145 -1.00 12.85 16.38
N HIS A 146 -0.85 12.46 15.11
CA HIS A 146 -1.34 13.20 13.95
C HIS A 146 -2.78 12.83 13.54
N ILE A 147 -3.46 11.98 14.34
CA ILE A 147 -4.84 11.57 14.11
C ILE A 147 -5.74 12.21 15.17
N ASP A 148 -6.60 13.11 14.73
CA ASP A 148 -7.66 13.71 15.56
C ASP A 148 -8.76 12.67 15.79
N HIS A 149 -8.82 12.12 17.00
CA HIS A 149 -9.76 11.05 17.34
C HIS A 149 -11.21 11.52 17.42
N ASP A 150 -11.45 12.75 17.90
CA ASP A 150 -12.80 13.28 18.01
C ASP A 150 -13.39 13.51 16.61
N LEU A 151 -12.56 13.93 15.65
CA LEU A 151 -12.92 13.99 14.23
C LEU A 151 -13.23 12.61 13.63
N ILE A 152 -12.41 11.60 13.93
CA ILE A 152 -12.65 10.24 13.45
C ILE A 152 -13.97 9.68 13.99
N GLU A 153 -14.24 9.83 15.29
CA GLU A 153 -15.50 9.35 15.90
C GLU A 153 -16.71 10.11 15.34
N ALA A 154 -16.62 11.44 15.19
CA ALA A 154 -17.69 12.24 14.59
C ALA A 154 -17.98 11.82 13.14
N ALA A 155 -16.93 11.55 12.35
CA ALA A 155 -17.10 11.08 10.98
C ALA A 155 -17.67 9.65 10.91
N TYR A 156 -17.17 8.74 11.74
CA TYR A 156 -17.63 7.35 11.81
C TYR A 156 -19.10 7.24 12.24
N ALA A 157 -19.57 8.13 13.11
CA ALA A 157 -20.97 8.18 13.56
C ALA A 157 -21.96 8.45 12.41
N GLN A 158 -21.50 9.00 11.27
CA GLN A 158 -22.33 9.31 10.12
C GLN A 158 -22.36 8.14 9.11
N PRO A 159 -23.52 7.48 8.90
CA PRO A 159 -23.60 6.31 8.01
C PRO A 159 -23.09 6.57 6.59
N ARG A 160 -23.36 7.77 6.04
CA ARG A 160 -22.91 8.17 4.70
C ARG A 160 -21.38 8.24 4.57
N LEU A 161 -20.67 8.61 5.64
CA LEU A 161 -19.21 8.68 5.63
C LEU A 161 -18.58 7.32 5.93
N ARG A 162 -19.20 6.55 6.84
CA ARG A 162 -18.72 5.21 7.22
C ARG A 162 -18.65 4.23 6.05
N MET A 163 -19.45 4.45 5.02
CA MET A 163 -19.43 3.66 3.78
C MET A 163 -18.28 4.00 2.83
N LEU A 164 -17.53 5.09 3.09
CA LEU A 164 -16.38 5.53 2.31
C LEU A 164 -15.07 5.06 2.97
N PHE A 165 -14.01 4.94 2.17
CA PHE A 165 -12.71 4.53 2.67
C PHE A 165 -11.96 5.74 3.26
N PRO A 166 -11.66 5.76 4.57
CA PRO A 166 -10.96 6.88 5.19
C PRO A 166 -9.45 6.76 4.94
N TYR A 167 -8.81 7.88 4.68
CA TYR A 167 -7.35 7.97 4.69
C TYR A 167 -6.89 9.36 5.14
N THR A 168 -5.65 9.47 5.58
CA THR A 168 -5.05 10.73 6.01
C THR A 168 -3.85 11.12 5.16
N SER A 169 -3.69 12.41 4.90
CA SER A 169 -2.51 12.99 4.27
C SER A 169 -2.23 14.35 4.91
N HIS A 170 -1.03 14.52 5.49
CA HIS A 170 -0.66 15.74 6.24
C HIS A 170 -1.77 16.14 7.24
N GLU A 171 -2.16 15.22 8.13
CA GLU A 171 -3.22 15.38 9.15
C GLU A 171 -4.65 15.59 8.62
N THR A 172 -4.83 15.80 7.31
CA THR A 172 -6.15 15.98 6.70
C THR A 172 -6.90 14.65 6.65
N LEU A 173 -8.12 14.60 7.18
CA LEU A 173 -9.04 13.48 6.98
C LEU A 173 -9.66 13.59 5.59
N HIS A 174 -9.38 12.57 4.77
CA HIS A 174 -9.98 12.39 3.46
C HIS A 174 -10.87 11.15 3.43
N LEU A 175 -11.80 11.15 2.49
CA LEU A 175 -12.65 10.02 2.17
C LEU A 175 -12.50 9.70 0.68
N SER A 176 -12.44 8.41 0.37
CA SER A 176 -12.30 7.90 -0.99
C SER A 176 -13.49 7.03 -1.36
N ARG A 177 -13.91 7.10 -2.62
CA ARG A 177 -14.91 6.20 -3.22
C ARG A 177 -14.33 4.85 -3.63
N CYS A 178 -13.04 4.64 -3.42
CA CYS A 178 -12.37 3.38 -3.67
C CYS A 178 -11.43 3.01 -2.53
N THR A 179 -11.19 1.71 -2.36
CA THR A 179 -10.35 1.21 -1.27
C THR A 179 -8.89 1.04 -1.68
N ARG A 180 -8.59 0.82 -2.98
CA ARG A 180 -7.22 0.56 -3.46
C ARG A 180 -6.57 1.83 -4.00
N PHE A 181 -5.27 1.98 -3.75
CA PHE A 181 -4.51 3.14 -4.22
C PHE A 181 -4.26 3.04 -5.75
N PRO A 182 -4.26 4.16 -6.50
CA PRO A 182 -4.53 5.54 -6.07
C PRO A 182 -5.98 5.77 -5.63
N PHE A 183 -6.16 6.55 -4.57
CA PHE A 183 -7.48 6.90 -4.02
C PHE A 183 -8.16 8.00 -4.82
N THR A 184 -9.49 8.12 -4.71
CA THR A 184 -10.20 9.25 -5.32
C THR A 184 -9.88 10.55 -4.56
N HIS A 185 -9.90 11.67 -5.28
CA HIS A 185 -9.60 13.01 -4.75
C HIS A 185 -10.69 14.00 -5.15
N ASP A 186 -11.93 13.54 -5.15
CA ASP A 186 -13.13 14.18 -5.68
C ASP A 186 -14.22 14.41 -4.62
N LEU A 187 -13.92 14.12 -3.35
CA LEU A 187 -14.76 14.41 -2.19
C LEU A 187 -14.13 15.52 -1.33
N PRO A 188 -14.95 16.33 -0.62
CA PRO A 188 -14.44 17.26 0.38
C PRO A 188 -13.63 16.55 1.47
N ALA A 189 -12.77 17.30 2.14
CA ALA A 189 -11.90 16.80 3.20
C ALA A 189 -11.87 17.78 4.39
N ILE A 190 -11.47 17.29 5.56
CA ILE A 190 -11.43 18.07 6.80
C ILE A 190 -9.99 18.17 7.27
N ILE A 191 -9.52 19.39 7.46
CA ILE A 191 -8.18 19.69 7.98
C ILE A 191 -8.34 20.11 9.46
N PRO A 192 -7.91 19.30 10.43
CA PRO A 192 -7.71 19.74 11.79
C PRO A 192 -6.66 20.87 11.83
N ARG A 193 -6.88 21.89 12.65
CA ARG A 193 -5.97 23.02 12.82
C ARG A 193 -5.36 23.00 14.22
N SER A 194 -4.17 23.57 14.35
CA SER A 194 -3.44 23.65 15.61
C SER A 194 -4.14 24.50 16.68
N ASP A 195 -5.09 25.35 16.30
CA ASP A 195 -5.90 26.16 17.22
C ASP A 195 -7.17 25.44 17.72
N GLY A 196 -7.33 24.15 17.38
CA GLY A 196 -8.48 23.34 17.75
C GLY A 196 -9.70 23.53 16.84
N THR A 197 -9.58 24.30 15.76
CA THR A 197 -10.64 24.45 14.74
C THR A 197 -10.47 23.46 13.58
N TYR A 198 -11.48 23.40 12.73
CA TYR A 198 -11.53 22.52 11.57
C TYR A 198 -11.80 23.32 10.31
N GLN A 199 -11.02 23.08 9.26
CA GLN A 199 -11.25 23.65 7.94
C GLN A 199 -11.77 22.57 6.99
N VAL A 200 -12.98 22.75 6.46
CA VAL A 200 -13.49 21.92 5.37
C VAL A 200 -13.04 22.51 4.04
N ILE A 201 -12.57 21.65 3.15
CA ILE A 201 -12.04 22.02 1.84
C ILE A 201 -12.72 21.24 0.72
N SER A 202 -12.89 21.90 -0.42
CA SER A 202 -13.33 21.26 -1.65
C SER A 202 -12.20 20.42 -2.27
N PRO A 203 -12.53 19.39 -3.07
CA PRO A 203 -11.55 18.52 -3.71
C PRO A 203 -10.79 19.21 -4.85
N ARG A 204 -11.51 19.86 -5.78
CA ARG A 204 -10.93 20.50 -6.98
C ARG A 204 -11.75 21.70 -7.47
N PRO A 205 -11.12 22.89 -7.68
CA PRO A 205 -9.82 23.26 -7.13
C PRO A 205 -9.88 23.22 -5.60
N ARG A 206 -8.78 22.84 -4.94
CA ARG A 206 -8.75 22.78 -3.48
C ARG A 206 -8.94 24.17 -2.89
N SER A 207 -10.12 24.45 -2.33
CA SER A 207 -10.46 25.74 -1.74
C SER A 207 -11.20 25.58 -0.41
N PRO A 208 -11.11 26.56 0.50
CA PRO A 208 -11.94 26.62 1.70
C PRO A 208 -13.43 26.55 1.35
N ILE A 209 -14.17 25.62 1.97
CA ILE A 209 -15.64 25.60 1.99
C ILE A 209 -16.13 26.40 3.21
N GLY A 210 -15.55 26.13 4.37
CA GLY A 210 -15.89 26.82 5.61
C GLY A 210 -15.09 26.29 6.80
N GLN A 211 -15.25 26.95 7.94
CA GLN A 211 -14.61 26.59 9.19
C GLN A 211 -15.64 26.14 10.22
N ALA A 212 -15.22 25.28 11.13
CA ALA A 212 -16.00 24.76 12.23
C ALA A 212 -15.15 24.73 13.50
N THR A 213 -15.78 24.93 14.65
CA THR A 213 -15.11 24.90 15.96
C THR A 213 -15.25 23.55 16.66
N THR A 214 -16.03 22.63 16.11
CA THR A 214 -16.21 21.27 16.64
C THR A 214 -16.07 20.23 15.52
N PRO A 215 -15.68 18.98 15.86
CA PRO A 215 -15.68 17.87 14.93
C PRO A 215 -17.03 17.63 14.25
N THR A 216 -18.11 17.67 15.04
CA THR A 216 -19.48 17.43 14.56
C THR A 216 -19.89 18.47 13.51
N ASP A 217 -19.66 19.75 13.79
CA ASP A 217 -19.99 20.84 12.84
C ASP A 217 -19.16 20.72 11.55
N ALA A 218 -17.90 20.30 11.65
CA ALA A 218 -17.04 20.08 10.49
C ALA A 218 -17.55 18.94 9.61
N VAL A 219 -18.00 17.86 10.25
CA VAL A 219 -18.59 16.69 9.58
C VAL A 219 -19.93 17.02 8.93
N GLU A 220 -20.80 17.78 9.61
CA GLU A 220 -22.05 18.27 9.03
C GLU A 220 -21.80 19.18 7.82
N LEU A 221 -20.83 20.09 7.93
CA LEU A 221 -20.44 20.95 6.81
C LEU A 221 -19.91 20.14 5.62
N LEU A 222 -19.10 19.10 5.88
CA LEU A 222 -18.65 18.18 4.83
C LEU A 222 -19.83 17.43 4.19
N LEU A 223 -20.77 16.91 4.98
CA LEU A 223 -21.95 16.19 4.50
C LEU A 223 -22.83 17.04 3.57
N ASN A 224 -22.98 18.33 3.89
CA ASN A 224 -23.73 19.29 3.07
C ASN A 224 -23.08 19.57 1.71
N HIS A 225 -21.80 19.20 1.55
CA HIS A 225 -21.04 19.37 0.31
C HIS A 225 -20.66 18.03 -0.34
N LEU A 226 -21.17 16.91 0.17
CA LEU A 226 -21.01 15.63 -0.51
C LEU A 226 -21.92 15.57 -1.75
N PRO A 227 -21.46 14.91 -2.83
CA PRO A 227 -22.35 14.55 -3.93
C PRO A 227 -23.55 13.72 -3.45
N ASP A 228 -24.75 14.02 -3.95
CA ASP A 228 -26.00 13.34 -3.56
C ASP A 228 -25.96 11.83 -3.84
N ASN A 229 -25.24 11.42 -4.88
CA ASN A 229 -25.14 10.05 -5.35
C ASN A 229 -23.91 9.29 -4.83
N CYS A 230 -23.28 9.75 -3.74
CA CYS A 230 -22.10 9.09 -3.18
C CYS A 230 -22.41 7.64 -2.76
N GLN A 231 -21.90 6.69 -3.53
CA GLN A 231 -22.05 5.25 -3.29
C GLN A 231 -21.00 4.76 -2.27
N PRO A 232 -21.22 3.59 -1.62
CA PRO A 232 -20.17 2.95 -0.85
C PRO A 232 -18.90 2.75 -1.66
N ALA A 233 -17.75 2.82 -0.98
CA ALA A 233 -16.47 2.71 -1.66
C ALA A 233 -16.31 1.33 -2.33
N ALA A 234 -15.87 1.31 -3.58
CA ALA A 234 -15.65 0.09 -4.33
C ALA A 234 -14.26 -0.52 -4.04
N ASP A 235 -14.15 -1.84 -4.15
CA ASP A 235 -12.85 -2.54 -4.24
C ASP A 235 -12.20 -2.29 -5.61
N ALA A 236 -11.76 -1.05 -5.81
CA ALA A 236 -11.23 -0.50 -7.05
C ALA A 236 -10.05 0.43 -6.75
N THR A 237 -9.29 0.79 -7.79
CA THR A 237 -8.48 2.02 -7.79
C THR A 237 -9.28 3.19 -8.36
N ALA A 238 -8.84 4.43 -8.13
CA ALA A 238 -9.47 5.61 -8.75
C ALA A 238 -9.41 5.54 -10.29
N VAL A 239 -8.32 5.02 -10.85
CA VAL A 239 -8.16 4.83 -12.30
C VAL A 239 -9.20 3.85 -12.84
N GLU A 240 -9.46 2.76 -12.12
CA GLU A 240 -10.48 1.80 -12.53
C GLU A 240 -11.89 2.43 -12.44
N LEU A 241 -12.18 3.22 -11.40
CA LEU A 241 -13.47 3.89 -11.26
C LEU A 241 -13.77 4.93 -12.34
N ASP A 242 -12.76 5.69 -12.76
CA ASP A 242 -12.94 6.74 -13.79
C ASP A 242 -13.16 6.15 -15.20
N ASN A 243 -12.94 4.85 -15.36
CA ASN A 243 -13.13 4.11 -16.62
C ASN A 243 -14.44 3.29 -16.65
N LEU A 244 -15.29 3.40 -15.62
CA LEU A 244 -16.63 2.78 -15.54
C LEU A 244 -17.71 3.73 -16.07
#